data_AF-A0A1F6K4Z1-F1
#
_entry.id   AF-A0A1F6K4Z1-F1
#
_cell.length_a   1.000
_cell.length_b   1.000
_cell.length_c   1.000
_cell.angle_alpha   90.00
_cell.angle_beta   90.00
_cell.angle_gamma   90.00
#
_symmetry.space_group_name_H-M   'P 1'
#
loop_
_entity.id
_entity.type
_entity.pdbx_description
1 polymer ?
#
loop_
_entity_poly.entity_id
_entity_poly.type
_entity_poly.pdbx_seq_one_letter_code
_entity_poly.pdbx_strand_id
1 'polypeptide(L)' 'MKNKNISALLSLLFPGLGQLYIGKYIDAVVFMAGASVLWFAIFRRGYYLMTFDNPKSFLVWGALGIIYLYSIFDAYRKTK' A
#
# COMPACT_ATOMS: atom_id res chain seq x y z
N MET A 1 -18.48 6.46 14.88
CA MET A 1 -17.77 7.03 13.71
C MET A 1 -16.31 6.60 13.80
N LYS A 2 -15.69 6.19 12.71
CA LYS A 2 -14.30 5.70 12.76
C LYS A 2 -13.34 6.88 12.65
N ASN A 3 -12.17 6.79 13.27
CA ASN A 3 -11.23 7.91 13.30
C ASN A 3 -10.42 7.97 12.00
N LYS A 4 -10.47 9.12 11.31
CA LYS A 4 -9.77 9.36 10.04
C LYS A 4 -8.27 9.19 10.15
N ASN A 5 -7.68 9.66 11.25
CA ASN A 5 -6.24 9.58 11.50
C ASN A 5 -5.82 8.12 11.72
N ILE A 6 -6.63 7.33 12.43
CA ILE A 6 -6.37 5.90 12.62
C ILE A 6 -6.46 5.15 11.28
N SER A 7 -7.48 5.44 10.45
CA SER A 7 -7.62 4.82 9.13
C SER A 7 -6.43 5.15 8.20
N ALA A 8 -5.98 6.40 8.19
CA ALA A 8 -4.80 6.81 7.44
C ALA A 8 -3.51 6.14 7.96
N LEU A 9 -3.32 6.10 9.28
CA LEU A 9 -2.16 5.46 9.91
C LEU A 9 -2.12 3.95 9.62
N LEU A 10 -3.26 3.27 9.63
CA LEU A 10 -3.34 1.87 9.24
C LEU A 10 -2.95 1.66 7.77
N SER A 11 -3.42 2.52 6.87
CA SER A 11 -3.01 2.46 5.45
C SER A 11 -1.54 2.79 5.22
N LEU A 12 -0.93 3.60 6.09
CA LEU A 12 0.50 3.87 6.07
C LEU A 12 1.32 2.65 6.51
N LEU A 13 0.82 1.88 7.49
CA LEU A 13 1.48 0.63 7.91
C LEU A 13 1.42 -0.41 6.78
N PHE A 14 0.23 -0.61 6.20
CA PHE A 14 0.07 -1.47 5.03
C PHE A 14 -1.15 -1.05 4.20
N PRO A 15 -1.01 -0.92 2.87
CA PRO A 15 -2.09 -0.52 1.99
C PRO A 15 -3.29 -1.45 2.13
N GLY A 16 -4.47 -0.86 2.32
CA GLY A 16 -5.74 -1.58 2.51
C GLY A 16 -6.16 -1.83 3.96
N LEU A 17 -5.26 -1.71 4.96
CA LEU A 17 -5.67 -1.84 6.37
C LEU A 17 -6.60 -0.73 6.83
N GLY A 18 -6.41 0.51 6.34
CA GLY A 18 -7.33 1.61 6.66
C GLY A 18 -8.72 1.41 6.07
N GLN A 19 -8.79 0.90 4.85
CA GLN A 19 -10.03 0.51 4.16
C GLN A 19 -10.73 -0.64 4.89
N LEU A 20 -9.96 -1.66 5.33
CA LEU A 20 -10.46 -2.76 6.13
C LEU A 20 -11.04 -2.23 7.44
N TYR A 21 -10.32 -1.33 8.10
CA TYR A 21 -10.78 -0.68 9.31
C TYR A 21 -12.09 0.07 9.07
N ILE A 22 -12.34 0.73 7.94
CA ILE A 22 -13.63 1.39 7.68
C ILE A 22 -14.73 0.51 7.06
N GLY A 23 -14.48 -0.81 6.92
CA GLY A 23 -15.46 -1.76 6.36
C GLY A 23 -15.55 -1.72 4.84
N LYS A 24 -14.57 -1.13 4.15
CA LYS A 24 -14.46 -1.10 2.69
C LYS A 24 -13.66 -2.31 2.20
N TYR A 25 -14.25 -3.50 2.28
CA TYR A 25 -13.56 -4.76 2.04
C TYR A 25 -12.98 -4.93 0.63
N ILE A 26 -13.71 -4.50 -0.41
CA ILE A 26 -13.21 -4.58 -1.79
C ILE A 26 -11.97 -3.72 -1.97
N ASP A 27 -12.02 -2.46 -1.53
CA ASP A 27 -10.89 -1.54 -1.61
C ASP A 27 -9.69 -2.10 -0.80
N ALA A 28 -9.97 -2.66 0.39
CA ALA A 28 -8.95 -3.29 1.23
C ALA A 28 -8.23 -4.43 0.49
N VAL A 29 -8.98 -5.36 -0.10
CA VAL A 29 -8.42 -6.50 -0.84
C VAL A 29 -7.58 -6.03 -2.04
N VAL A 30 -8.06 -5.03 -2.79
CA VAL A 30 -7.33 -4.49 -3.95
C VAL A 30 -5.98 -3.91 -3.53
N PHE A 31 -5.96 -3.05 -2.51
CA PHE A 31 -4.71 -2.45 -2.03
C PHE A 31 -3.78 -3.48 -1.40
N MET A 32 -4.33 -4.39 -0.58
CA MET A 32 -3.53 -5.43 0.07
C MET A 32 -2.91 -6.36 -0.97
N ALA A 33 -3.66 -6.81 -1.97
CA ALA A 33 -3.15 -7.66 -3.04
C ALA A 33 -2.07 -6.93 -3.85
N GLY A 34 -2.32 -5.69 -4.27
CA GLY A 34 -1.35 -4.89 -5.03
C GLY A 34 -0.04 -4.69 -4.27
N ALA A 35 -0.12 -4.29 -3.00
CA ALA A 35 1.06 -4.14 -2.15
C ALA A 35 1.78 -5.47 -1.90
N SER A 36 1.03 -6.56 -1.65
CA SER A 36 1.60 -7.88 -1.40
C SER A 36 2.35 -8.42 -2.61
N VAL A 37 1.84 -8.21 -3.82
CA VAL A 37 2.52 -8.65 -5.06
C VAL A 37 3.85 -7.92 -5.24
N LEU A 38 3.89 -6.61 -4.98
CA LEU A 38 5.13 -5.83 -5.08
C LEU A 38 6.13 -6.22 -3.99
N TRP A 39 5.68 -6.35 -2.73
CA TRP A 39 6.52 -6.85 -1.64
C TRP A 39 7.06 -8.24 -1.91
N PHE A 40 6.23 -9.15 -2.43
CA PHE A 40 6.66 -10.49 -2.84
C PHE A 40 7.69 -10.43 -3.97
N ALA A 41 7.52 -9.54 -4.95
CA ALA A 41 8.50 -9.34 -6.01
C ALA A 41 9.86 -8.87 -5.46
N ILE A 42 9.86 -7.90 -4.53
CA ILE A 42 11.07 -7.42 -3.83
C ILE A 42 11.71 -8.57 -3.06
N PHE A 43 10.94 -9.30 -2.25
CA PHE A 43 11.45 -10.41 -1.44
C PHE A 43 12.06 -11.52 -2.30
N ARG A 44 11.37 -11.92 -3.38
CA ARG A 44 11.84 -13.00 -4.27
C ARG A 44 13.09 -12.63 -5.07
N ARG A 45 13.18 -11.39 -5.56
CA ARG A 45 14.33 -10.93 -6.35
C ARG A 45 15.47 -10.36 -5.50
N GLY A 46 15.25 -10.19 -4.19
CA GLY A 46 16.27 -9.82 -3.21
C GLY A 46 17.09 -8.60 -3.65
N TYR A 47 18.41 -8.76 -3.67
CA TYR A 47 19.39 -7.71 -3.97
C TYR A 47 19.09 -6.92 -5.25
N TYR A 48 18.61 -7.58 -6.32
CA TYR A 48 18.34 -6.93 -7.63
C TYR A 48 17.24 -5.86 -7.61
N LEU A 49 16.31 -5.94 -6.66
CA LEU A 49 15.26 -4.93 -6.49
C LEU A 49 15.45 -4.10 -5.22
N MET A 50 16.31 -4.53 -4.31
CA MET A 50 16.68 -3.75 -3.13
C MET A 50 17.70 -2.65 -3.44
N THR A 51 18.60 -2.86 -4.41
CA THR A 51 19.50 -1.80 -4.84
C THR A 51 18.88 -0.93 -5.94
N PHE A 52 19.08 0.38 -5.84
CA PHE A 52 18.58 1.38 -6.80
C PHE A 52 19.49 1.47 -8.05
N ASP A 53 20.07 0.34 -8.46
CA ASP A 53 21.04 0.28 -9.56
C ASP A 53 20.41 -0.22 -10.87
N ASN A 54 19.12 -0.61 -10.83
CA ASN A 54 18.40 -1.17 -11.97
C ASN A 54 17.13 -0.35 -12.25
N PRO A 55 16.85 0.05 -13.51
CA PRO A 55 15.58 0.70 -13.88
C PRO A 55 14.32 -0.02 -13.36
N LYS A 56 14.36 -1.35 -13.27
CA LYS A 56 13.24 -2.16 -12.75
C LYS A 56 13.02 -1.96 -11.24
N SER A 57 14.05 -1.68 -10.45
CA SER A 57 13.89 -1.43 -9.02
C SER A 57 13.17 -0.09 -8.79
N PHE A 58 13.50 0.95 -9.56
CA PHE A 58 12.78 2.22 -9.55
C PHE A 58 11.29 2.05 -9.89
N LEU A 59 10.95 1.22 -10.88
CA LEU A 59 9.55 0.95 -11.23
C LEU A 59 8.80 0.27 -10.08
N VAL A 60 9.40 -0.73 -9.44
CA VAL A 60 8.77 -1.48 -8.34
C VAL A 60 8.60 -0.60 -7.10
N TRP A 61 9.66 0.11 -6.69
CA TRP A 61 9.60 1.03 -5.55
C TRP A 61 8.67 2.22 -5.80
N GLY A 62 8.68 2.77 -7.03
CA GLY A 62 7.77 3.84 -7.44
C GLY A 62 6.32 3.38 -7.40
N ALA A 63 6.00 2.21 -7.95
CA ALA A 63 4.67 1.62 -7.87
C ALA A 63 4.23 1.37 -6.43
N LEU A 64 5.13 0.85 -5.59
CA LEU A 64 4.87 0.63 -4.16
C LEU A 64 4.54 1.97 -3.47
N GLY A 65 5.37 3.00 -3.68
CA GLY A 65 5.14 4.34 -3.13
C GLY A 65 3.80 4.93 -3.56
N ILE A 66 3.43 4.81 -4.84
CA ILE A 66 2.13 5.27 -5.36
C ILE A 66 0.98 4.53 -4.67
N ILE A 67 1.06 3.20 -4.53
CA ILE A 67 0.02 2.41 -3.87
C ILE A 67 -0.15 2.83 -2.41
N TYR A 68 0.93 3.05 -1.68
CA TYR A 68 0.87 3.53 -0.29
C TYR A 68 0.22 4.91 -0.19
N LEU A 69 0.68 5.88 -0.98
CA LEU A 69 0.13 7.24 -0.96
C LEU A 69 -1.36 7.25 -1.34
N TYR A 70 -1.72 6.50 -2.38
CA TYR A 70 -3.11 6.43 -2.83
C TYR A 70 -4.00 5.71 -1.80
N SER A 71 -3.53 4.62 -1.19
CA SER A 71 -4.26 3.92 -0.13
C SER A 71 -4.51 4.82 1.07
N ILE A 72 -3.53 5.62 1.50
CA ILE A 72 -3.66 6.55 2.63
C ILE A 72 -4.71 7.61 2.31
N PHE A 73 -4.61 8.24 1.14
CA PHE A 73 -5.55 9.27 0.70
C PHE A 73 -6.98 8.73 0.59
N ASP A 74 -7.14 7.55 0.00
CA ASP A 74 -8.43 6.88 -0.15
C ASP A 74 -9.07 6.54 1.21
N ALA A 75 -8.30 5.97 2.13
CA ALA A 75 -8.74 5.65 3.48
C ALA A 75 -9.16 6.90 4.26
N TYR A 76 -8.35 7.96 4.21
CA TYR A 76 -8.65 9.23 4.86
C TYR A 76 -9.94 9.86 4.32
N ARG A 77 -10.09 9.92 2.99
CA ARG A 77 -11.24 10.52 2.31
C ARG A 77 -12.55 9.76 2.57
N LYS A 78 -12.50 8.43 2.58
CA LYS A 78 -13.70 7.58 2.74
C LYS A 78 -14.13 7.38 4.19
N THR A 79 -13.29 7.73 5.16
CA THR A 79 -13.65 7.68 6.58
C THR A 79 -14.63 8.81 6.91
N LYS A 80 -15.82 8.46 7.43
CA LYS A 80 -16.86 9.39 7.89
C LYS A 80 -16.88 9.49 9.41
#